data_AF-F2IEM3-F1
#
_entry.id   AF-F2IEM3-F1
#
_cell.length_a   1.000
_cell.length_b   1.000
_cell.length_c   1.000
_cell.angle_alpha   90.00
_cell.angle_beta   90.00
_cell.angle_gamma   90.00
#
_symmetry.space_group_name_H-M   'P 1'
#
loop_
_entity.id
_entity.type
_entity.pdbx_description
1 polymer ?
#
loop_
_entity_poly.entity_id
_entity_poly.type
_entity_poly.pdbx_seq_one_letter_code
_entity_poly.pdbx_strand_id
1 'polypeptide(L)'
;MKSLEKYWVGIVIIFGLFMFIKPTICLFILGGLISYVSGSGFAFIRKINRIGITGTGKIIRYESDSEGSKMPIVEFITNSGELIQERPYIYSTSDLSKFRTYKKRINQSFPILYDPKNSKHFVFVNENKFNLFLTVIFGLLGIGMISLGICNLTGLVHLSFN
;
A
#
# COMPACT_ATOMS: atom_id res chain seq x y z
N MET A 1 3.82 -3.84 5.68
CA MET A 1 4.09 -2.42 5.97
C MET A 1 4.73 -2.17 7.34
N LYS A 2 4.23 -2.69 8.47
CA LYS A 2 4.85 -2.51 9.80
C LYS A 2 6.36 -2.82 9.89
N SER A 3 6.85 -3.76 9.09
CA SER A 3 8.29 -4.09 9.08
C SER A 3 9.16 -3.04 8.36
N LEU A 4 8.61 -2.28 7.40
CA LEU A 4 9.33 -1.19 6.71
C LEU A 4 9.48 0.03 7.62
N GLU A 5 8.46 0.32 8.44
CA GLU A 5 8.50 1.43 9.41
C GLU A 5 9.70 1.33 10.35
N LYS A 6 10.06 0.10 10.78
CA LYS A 6 11.21 -0.14 11.66
C LYS A 6 12.56 0.23 11.03
N TYR A 7 12.70 0.06 9.71
CA TYR A 7 13.96 0.27 9.00
C TYR A 7 13.99 1.56 8.16
N TRP A 8 12.91 2.35 8.20
CA TRP A 8 12.73 3.53 7.34
C TRP A 8 13.87 4.54 7.48
N VAL A 9 14.26 4.87 8.70
CA VAL A 9 15.36 5.82 8.97
C VAL A 9 16.67 5.34 8.33
N GLY A 10 17.01 4.06 8.48
CA GLY A 10 18.21 3.49 7.88
C GLY A 10 18.17 3.50 6.35
N ILE A 11 17.02 3.16 5.76
CA ILE A 11 16.80 3.21 4.31
C ILE A 11 17.01 4.63 3.78
N VAL A 12 16.46 5.65 4.45
CA VAL A 12 16.59 7.05 4.05
C VAL A 12 18.04 7.54 4.14
N ILE A 13 18.76 7.19 5.21
CA ILE A 13 20.18 7.55 5.36
C ILE A 13 21.02 6.92 4.25
N ILE A 14 20.84 5.62 4.01
CA ILE A 14 21.56 4.90 2.95
C ILE A 14 21.24 5.50 1.57
N PHE A 15 19.96 5.80 1.31
CA PHE A 15 19.53 6.44 0.09
C PHE A 15 20.19 7.81 -0.11
N GLY A 16 20.22 8.65 0.94
CA GLY A 16 20.85 9.96 0.91
C GLY A 16 22.36 9.90 0.63
N LEU A 17 23.07 8.95 1.25
CA LEU A 17 24.50 8.74 0.97
C LEU A 17 24.74 8.33 -0.49
N PHE A 18 23.96 7.39 -1.02
CA PHE A 18 24.11 6.93 -2.39
C PHE A 18 23.72 7.98 -3.43
N MET A 19 22.88 8.94 -3.07
CA MET A 19 22.53 10.06 -3.95
C MET A 19 23.76 10.89 -4.34
N PHE A 20 24.75 11.01 -3.45
CA PHE A 20 25.99 11.75 -3.74
C PHE A 20 27.08 10.87 -4.37
N ILE A 21 27.13 9.58 -4.03
CA ILE A 21 28.18 8.68 -4.51
C ILE A 21 27.89 8.19 -5.94
N LYS A 22 26.68 7.64 -6.15
CA LYS A 22 26.27 7.05 -7.43
C LYS A 22 24.75 6.98 -7.49
N PRO A 23 24.08 8.00 -8.05
CA PRO A 23 22.61 8.09 -8.10
C PRO A 23 21.94 6.87 -8.74
N THR A 24 22.64 6.12 -9.59
CA THR A 24 22.18 4.84 -10.13
C THR A 24 21.78 3.84 -9.05
N ILE A 25 22.49 3.83 -7.91
CA ILE A 25 22.18 2.93 -6.77
C ILE A 25 20.84 3.32 -6.14
N CYS A 26 20.48 4.60 -6.14
CA CYS A 26 19.17 5.08 -5.68
C CYS A 26 18.02 4.50 -6.53
N LEU A 27 18.21 4.28 -7.83
CA LEU A 27 17.21 3.63 -8.69
C LEU A 27 16.95 2.18 -8.25
N PHE A 28 17.98 1.46 -7.82
CA PHE A 28 17.83 0.09 -7.29
C PHE A 28 17.12 0.06 -5.94
N ILE A 29 17.49 0.98 -5.03
CA ILE A 29 16.85 1.06 -3.71
C ILE A 29 15.36 1.39 -3.89
N LEU A 30 15.05 2.44 -4.65
CA LEU A 30 13.66 2.89 -4.84
C LEU A 30 12.85 1.89 -5.67
N GLY A 31 13.42 1.38 -6.77
CA GLY A 31 12.79 0.35 -7.60
C GLY A 31 12.55 -0.95 -6.84
N GLY A 32 13.49 -1.38 -6.00
CA GLY A 32 13.35 -2.53 -5.12
C GLY A 32 12.25 -2.36 -4.07
N LEU A 33 12.19 -1.20 -3.41
CA LEU A 33 11.13 -0.88 -2.46
C LEU A 33 9.75 -0.88 -3.11
N ILE A 34 9.61 -0.18 -4.23
CA ILE A 34 8.36 -0.12 -4.99
C ILE A 34 7.93 -1.53 -5.44
N SER A 35 8.87 -2.33 -5.96
CA SER A 35 8.61 -3.70 -6.41
C SER A 35 8.20 -4.60 -5.25
N TYR A 36 8.86 -4.49 -4.10
CA TYR A 36 8.54 -5.26 -2.89
C TYR A 36 7.13 -4.95 -2.38
N VAL A 37 6.82 -3.65 -2.21
CA VAL A 37 5.49 -3.20 -1.76
C VAL A 37 4.43 -3.68 -2.74
N SER A 38 4.64 -3.49 -4.04
CA SER A 38 3.71 -3.92 -5.09
C SER A 38 3.52 -5.43 -5.12
N GLY A 39 4.59 -6.21 -5.00
CA GLY A 39 4.52 -7.67 -4.94
C GLY A 39 3.73 -8.16 -3.72
N SER A 40 3.97 -7.58 -2.55
CA SER A 40 3.22 -7.91 -1.33
C SER A 40 1.74 -7.54 -1.44
N GLY A 41 1.43 -6.38 -2.01
CA GLY A 41 0.06 -5.92 -2.26
C GLY A 41 -0.67 -6.82 -3.25
N PHE A 42 0.00 -7.21 -4.33
CA PHE A 42 -0.56 -8.09 -5.35
C PHE A 42 -0.87 -9.48 -4.78
N ALA A 43 0.06 -10.06 -4.01
CA ALA A 43 -0.14 -11.33 -3.35
C ALA A 43 -1.34 -11.29 -2.39
N PHE A 44 -1.46 -10.21 -1.61
CA PHE A 44 -2.58 -9.99 -0.72
C PHE A 44 -3.92 -9.85 -1.45
N ILE A 45 -4.00 -8.98 -2.47
CA ILE A 45 -5.21 -8.79 -3.27
C ILE A 45 -5.64 -10.10 -3.94
N ARG A 46 -4.70 -10.84 -4.51
CA ARG A 46 -4.98 -12.15 -5.12
C ARG A 46 -5.47 -13.17 -4.10
N LYS A 47 -4.88 -13.19 -2.90
CA LYS A 47 -5.31 -14.06 -1.80
C LYS A 47 -6.74 -13.72 -1.39
N ILE A 48 -7.00 -12.46 -1.06
CA ILE A 48 -8.29 -12.04 -0.54
C ILE A 48 -9.39 -12.24 -1.59
N ASN A 49 -9.12 -12.03 -2.88
CA ASN A 49 -10.10 -12.31 -3.94
C ASN A 49 -10.44 -13.78 -4.13
N ARG A 50 -9.57 -14.69 -3.69
CA ARG A 50 -9.79 -16.13 -3.81
C ARG A 50 -10.51 -16.74 -2.62
N ILE A 51 -10.15 -16.30 -1.41
CA ILE A 51 -10.61 -16.93 -0.16
C ILE A 51 -11.30 -15.96 0.80
N GLY A 52 -11.39 -14.69 0.45
CA GLY A 52 -11.96 -13.65 1.30
C GLY A 52 -13.47 -13.83 1.47
N ILE A 53 -13.94 -13.53 2.67
CA ILE A 53 -15.36 -13.54 3.00
C ILE A 53 -15.91 -12.13 2.82
N THR A 54 -17.07 -12.02 2.18
CA THR A 54 -17.78 -10.74 2.04
C THR A 54 -18.49 -10.42 3.34
N GLY A 55 -18.28 -9.21 3.86
CA GLY A 55 -18.94 -8.68 5.05
C GLY A 55 -19.44 -7.26 4.83
N THR A 56 -20.12 -6.72 5.84
CA THR A 56 -20.54 -5.31 5.85
C THR A 56 -19.79 -4.59 6.96
N GLY A 57 -19.02 -3.57 6.60
CA GLY A 57 -18.31 -2.72 7.54
C GLY A 57 -18.91 -1.33 7.64
N LYS A 58 -18.75 -0.70 8.80
CA LYS A 58 -19.27 0.62 9.13
C LYS A 58 -18.12 1.52 9.57
N ILE A 59 -18.02 2.71 8.99
CA ILE A 59 -16.98 3.68 9.41
C ILE A 59 -17.42 4.31 10.73
N ILE A 60 -16.67 4.06 11.80
CA ILE A 60 -16.99 4.58 13.14
C ILE A 60 -16.30 5.91 13.42
N ARG A 61 -15.04 6.05 12.99
CA ARG A 61 -14.25 7.28 13.19
C ARG A 61 -13.12 7.38 12.18
N TYR A 62 -12.50 8.55 12.14
CA TYR A 62 -11.28 8.80 11.39
C TYR A 62 -10.16 9.12 12.37
N GLU A 63 -9.05 8.40 12.27
CA GLU A 63 -7.83 8.68 13.04
C GLU A 63 -6.81 9.31 12.12
N SER A 64 -6.10 10.33 12.62
CA SER A 64 -4.99 10.90 11.86
C SER A 64 -3.78 10.01 12.03
N ASP A 65 -3.12 9.66 10.94
CA ASP A 65 -1.81 9.04 11.00
C ASP A 65 -0.73 10.06 11.41
N SER A 66 0.50 9.57 11.58
CA SER A 66 1.66 10.40 11.92
C SER A 66 1.97 11.51 10.92
N GLU A 67 1.42 11.44 9.71
CA GLU A 67 1.58 12.42 8.63
C GLU A 67 0.36 13.35 8.50
N GLY A 68 -0.61 13.26 9.42
CA GLY A 68 -1.82 14.08 9.43
C GLY A 68 -2.91 13.64 8.46
N SER A 69 -2.73 12.50 7.78
CA SER A 69 -3.74 11.92 6.89
C SER A 69 -4.78 11.16 7.71
N LYS A 70 -6.05 11.43 7.44
CA LYS A 70 -7.17 10.79 8.15
C LYS A 70 -7.48 9.42 7.57
N MET A 71 -7.20 8.36 8.32
CA MET A 71 -7.56 6.99 7.98
C MET A 71 -8.91 6.59 8.62
N PRO A 72 -9.80 5.92 7.88
CA PRO A 72 -11.03 5.39 8.46
C PRO A 72 -10.74 4.19 9.36
N ILE A 73 -11.34 4.20 10.54
CA ILE A 73 -11.49 3.00 11.37
C ILE A 73 -12.84 2.39 11.04
N VAL A 74 -12.81 1.13 10.58
CA VAL A 74 -13.98 0.38 10.16
C VAL A 74 -14.31 -0.64 11.22
N GLU A 75 -15.57 -0.65 11.62
CA GLU A 75 -16.16 -1.65 12.49
C GLU A 75 -16.93 -2.67 11.66
N PHE A 76 -16.71 -3.96 11.92
CA PHE A 76 -17.53 -5.03 11.35
C PHE A 76 -17.56 -6.26 12.25
N ILE A 77 -18.57 -7.09 12.06
CA ILE A 77 -18.72 -8.36 12.76
C ILE A 77 -18.34 -9.48 11.78
N THR A 78 -17.45 -10.37 12.20
CA THR A 78 -17.10 -11.56 11.41
C THR A 78 -18.21 -12.61 11.47
N ASN A 79 -18.16 -13.60 10.57
CA ASN A 79 -19.07 -14.75 10.65
C ASN A 79 -18.98 -15.55 11.96
N SER A 80 -17.90 -15.41 12.73
CA SER A 80 -17.75 -16.02 14.06
C SER A 80 -18.31 -15.15 15.20
N GLY A 81 -18.91 -13.99 14.88
CA GLY A 81 -19.44 -13.05 15.86
C GLY A 81 -18.40 -12.14 16.51
N GLU A 82 -17.16 -12.13 16.01
CA GLU A 82 -16.09 -11.27 16.53
C GLU A 82 -16.26 -9.83 16.02
N LEU A 83 -16.27 -8.86 16.93
CA LEU A 83 -16.28 -7.43 16.58
C LEU A 83 -14.85 -6.97 16.31
N ILE A 84 -14.62 -6.43 15.11
CA ILE A 84 -13.32 -5.92 14.67
C ILE A 84 -13.44 -4.43 14.40
N GLN A 85 -12.50 -3.67 14.96
CA GLN A 85 -12.34 -2.24 14.74
C GLN A 85 -10.91 -1.98 14.28
N GLU A 86 -10.69 -1.96 12.97
CA GLU A 86 -9.36 -1.82 12.40
C GLU A 86 -9.37 -0.93 11.17
N ARG A 87 -8.17 -0.52 10.75
CA ARG A 87 -7.96 0.19 9.47
C ARG A 87 -7.84 -0.81 8.31
N PRO A 88 -8.26 -0.44 7.09
CA PRO A 88 -8.09 -1.30 5.92
C PRO A 88 -6.61 -1.62 5.69
N TYR A 89 -6.32 -2.86 5.29
CA TYR A 89 -4.94 -3.34 5.14
C TYR A 89 -4.24 -2.74 3.92
N ILE A 90 -4.99 -2.53 2.84
CA ILE A 90 -4.56 -1.79 1.65
C ILE A 90 -5.64 -0.77 1.32
N TYR A 91 -5.21 0.46 1.09
CA TYR A 91 -6.05 1.55 0.62
C TYR A 91 -5.20 2.44 -0.29
N SER A 92 -5.85 3.10 -1.24
CA SER A 92 -5.25 4.08 -2.13
C SER A 92 -5.50 5.51 -1.64
N THR A 93 -4.68 6.46 -2.08
CA THR A 93 -4.89 7.89 -1.79
C THR A 93 -6.14 8.45 -2.46
N SER A 94 -6.62 7.85 -3.55
CA SER A 94 -7.96 8.15 -4.08
C SER A 94 -9.06 7.73 -3.11
N ASP A 95 -8.88 6.66 -2.34
CA ASP A 95 -9.80 6.27 -1.28
C ASP A 95 -9.74 7.33 -0.18
N LEU A 96 -8.53 7.75 0.23
CA LEU A 96 -8.36 8.91 1.13
C LEU A 96 -9.05 10.16 0.60
N SER A 97 -9.03 10.47 -0.70
CA SER A 97 -9.71 11.66 -1.24
C SER A 97 -11.24 11.58 -1.16
N LYS A 98 -11.80 10.36 -1.34
CA LYS A 98 -13.23 10.05 -1.11
C LYS A 98 -13.59 9.96 0.37
N PHE A 99 -12.62 9.80 1.27
CA PHE A 99 -12.79 9.87 2.73
C PHE A 99 -12.57 11.30 3.26
N ARG A 100 -11.65 12.05 2.66
CA ARG A 100 -11.22 13.41 3.00
C ARG A 100 -12.35 14.42 2.77
N THR A 101 -13.28 14.13 1.87
CA THR A 101 -14.51 14.93 1.69
C THR A 101 -15.54 14.73 2.81
N TYR A 102 -15.31 13.90 3.85
CA TYR A 102 -16.41 13.37 4.66
C TYR A 102 -16.21 13.37 6.18
N LYS A 103 -16.70 14.46 6.80
CA LYS A 103 -17.47 14.39 8.05
C LYS A 103 -18.85 13.69 7.85
N LYS A 104 -19.30 13.55 6.59
CA LYS A 104 -20.65 13.11 6.16
C LYS A 104 -20.83 11.59 5.93
N ARG A 105 -19.79 10.74 6.05
CA ARG A 105 -19.88 9.26 5.86
C ARG A 105 -19.70 8.44 7.13
N ILE A 106 -19.57 9.08 8.29
CA ILE A 106 -19.60 8.35 9.56
C ILE A 106 -20.93 7.62 9.65
N ASN A 107 -20.92 6.37 10.11
CA ASN A 107 -22.06 5.46 10.18
C ASN A 107 -22.60 4.93 8.84
N GLN A 108 -21.92 5.15 7.72
CA GLN A 108 -22.30 4.48 6.46
C GLN A 108 -21.74 3.06 6.41
N SER A 109 -22.59 2.14 5.93
CA SER A 109 -22.25 0.74 5.70
C SER A 109 -21.67 0.54 4.30
N PHE A 110 -20.62 -0.26 4.18
CA PHE A 110 -19.93 -0.57 2.93
C PHE A 110 -19.59 -2.06 2.84
N PRO A 111 -19.59 -2.64 1.64
CA PRO A 111 -19.13 -4.00 1.44
C PRO A 111 -17.61 -4.08 1.64
N ILE A 112 -17.20 -5.00 2.50
CA ILE A 112 -15.80 -5.32 2.77
C ILE A 112 -15.50 -6.77 2.40
N LEU A 113 -14.24 -7.03 2.12
CA LEU A 113 -13.70 -8.37 1.98
C LEU A 113 -12.64 -8.56 3.05
N TYR A 114 -12.75 -9.59 3.88
CA TYR A 114 -11.76 -9.88 4.92
C TYR A 114 -11.18 -11.29 4.77
N ASP A 115 -9.93 -11.48 5.21
CA ASP A 115 -9.25 -12.77 5.19
C ASP A 115 -9.80 -13.67 6.32
N PRO A 116 -10.35 -14.86 6.03
CA PRO A 116 -10.91 -15.74 7.06
C PRO A 116 -9.87 -16.24 8.07
N LYS A 117 -8.58 -16.26 7.70
CA LYS A 117 -7.49 -16.69 8.60
C LYS A 117 -6.98 -15.54 9.48
N ASN A 118 -7.15 -14.30 9.03
CA ASN A 118 -6.76 -13.11 9.77
C ASN A 118 -7.75 -11.99 9.44
N SER A 119 -8.82 -11.95 10.22
CA SER A 119 -9.96 -11.07 10.01
C SER A 119 -9.58 -9.58 10.07
N LYS A 120 -8.47 -9.21 10.72
CA LYS A 120 -7.93 -7.85 10.71
C LYS A 120 -7.42 -7.38 9.34
N HIS A 121 -7.16 -8.31 8.42
CA HIS A 121 -6.75 -7.97 7.07
C HIS A 121 -7.98 -7.92 6.15
N PHE A 122 -8.45 -6.70 5.87
CA PHE A 122 -9.61 -6.47 5.02
C PHE A 122 -9.41 -5.31 4.03
N VAL A 123 -10.25 -5.27 3.00
CA VAL A 123 -10.31 -4.22 1.97
C VAL A 123 -11.76 -3.89 1.61
N PHE A 124 -11.98 -2.73 1.00
CA PHE A 124 -13.26 -2.38 0.41
C PHE A 124 -13.46 -3.10 -0.93
N VAL A 125 -14.62 -3.73 -1.12
CA VAL A 125 -14.93 -4.54 -2.32
C VAL A 125 -14.89 -3.68 -3.58
N ASN A 126 -15.46 -2.48 -3.52
CA ASN A 126 -15.58 -1.58 -4.67
C ASN A 126 -14.23 -1.05 -5.18
N GLU A 127 -13.19 -1.10 -4.35
CA GLU A 127 -11.88 -0.49 -4.64
C GLU A 127 -10.81 -1.52 -4.98
N ASN A 128 -11.11 -2.79 -4.72
CA ASN A 128 -10.22 -3.90 -4.98
C ASN A 128 -9.67 -3.95 -6.42
N LYS A 129 -10.48 -3.65 -7.44
CA LYS A 129 -10.04 -3.57 -8.85
C LYS A 129 -9.06 -2.42 -9.08
N PHE A 130 -9.33 -1.26 -8.47
CA PHE A 130 -8.48 -0.08 -8.58
C PHE A 130 -7.16 -0.27 -7.82
N ASN A 131 -7.21 -0.85 -6.62
CA ASN A 131 -6.02 -1.22 -5.85
C ASN A 131 -5.16 -2.23 -6.61
N LEU A 132 -5.78 -3.22 -7.27
CA LEU A 132 -5.05 -4.15 -8.14
C LEU A 132 -4.36 -3.41 -9.29
N PHE A 133 -5.08 -2.54 -9.98
CA PHE A 133 -4.55 -1.73 -11.09
C PHE A 133 -3.34 -0.88 -10.66
N LEU A 134 -3.47 -0.11 -9.57
CA LEU A 134 -2.36 0.68 -9.03
C LEU A 134 -1.16 -0.19 -8.65
N THR A 135 -1.41 -1.32 -8.00
CA THR A 135 -0.37 -2.26 -7.58
C THR A 135 0.41 -2.77 -8.80
N VAL A 136 -0.26 -3.07 -9.91
CA VAL A 136 0.38 -3.49 -11.16
C VAL A 136 1.22 -2.36 -11.77
N ILE A 137 0.69 -1.13 -11.83
CA ILE A 137 1.43 0.03 -12.34
C ILE A 137 2.69 0.28 -11.52
N PHE A 138 2.58 0.31 -10.20
CA PHE A 138 3.73 0.49 -9.32
C PHE A 138 4.73 -0.66 -9.48
N GLY A 139 4.26 -1.90 -9.63
CA GLY A 139 5.13 -3.04 -9.93
C GLY A 139 5.94 -2.84 -11.21
N LEU A 140 5.30 -2.41 -12.30
CA LEU A 140 5.97 -2.13 -13.57
C LEU A 140 6.96 -0.96 -13.44
N LEU A 141 6.59 0.10 -12.72
CA LEU A 141 7.48 1.23 -12.44
C LEU A 141 8.72 0.77 -11.68
N GLY A 142 8.55 -0.05 -10.62
CA GLY A 142 9.64 -0.58 -9.82
C GLY A 142 10.61 -1.43 -10.64
N ILE A 143 10.08 -2.33 -11.48
CA ILE A 143 10.87 -3.15 -12.41
C ILE A 143 11.61 -2.24 -13.40
N GLY A 144 10.92 -1.26 -13.99
CA GLY A 144 11.50 -0.32 -14.94
C GLY A 144 12.68 0.46 -14.34
N MET A 145 12.56 0.92 -13.09
CA MET A 145 13.66 1.59 -12.37
C MET A 145 14.86 0.68 -12.15
N ILE A 146 14.64 -0.58 -11.78
CA ILE A 146 15.71 -1.57 -11.64
C ILE A 146 16.38 -1.81 -13.00
N SER A 147 15.60 -2.01 -14.06
CA SER A 147 16.12 -2.20 -15.42
C SER A 147 16.96 -1.01 -15.89
N LEU A 148 16.50 0.23 -15.66
CA LEU A 148 17.27 1.45 -15.94
C LEU A 148 18.56 1.51 -15.13
N GLY A 149 18.51 1.11 -13.86
CA GLY A 149 19.70 0.98 -13.01
C GLY A 149 20.72 0.00 -13.60
N ILE A 150 20.27 -1.16 -14.09
CA ILE A 150 21.13 -2.18 -14.72
C ILE A 150 21.75 -1.62 -16.00
N CYS A 151 20.94 -1.07 -16.91
CA CYS A 151 21.42 -0.50 -18.16
C CYS A 151 22.46 0.61 -17.96
N ASN A 152 22.32 1.41 -16.90
CA ASN A 152 23.29 2.44 -16.57
C ASN A 152 24.58 1.84 -15.98
N LEU A 153 24.49 0.83 -15.12
CA LEU A 153 25.68 0.15 -14.58
C LEU A 153 26.48 -0.59 -15.66
N THR A 154 25.82 -1.15 -16.67
CA THR A 154 26.46 -1.85 -17.79
C THR A 154 26.96 -0.91 -18.89
N GLY A 155 26.72 0.40 -18.77
CA GLY A 155 27.11 1.39 -19.79
C GLY A 155 26.24 1.37 -21.05
N LEU A 156 25.12 0.66 -21.06
CA LEU A 156 24.16 0.67 -22.17
C LEU A 156 23.42 2.01 -22.27
N VAL A 157 23.23 2.71 -21.14
CA VAL A 157 22.60 4.03 -21.07
C VAL A 157 23.43 4.92 -20.16
N HIS A 158 23.78 6.13 -20.63
CA HIS A 158 24.44 7.12 -19.77
C HIS A 158 23.39 8.04 -19.15
N LEU A 159 23.07 7.82 -17.88
CA LEU A 159 22.29 8.78 -17.11
C LEU A 159 23.25 9.80 -16.49
N SER A 160 23.24 11.02 -17.02
CA SER A 160 23.91 12.16 -16.39
C SER A 160 22.97 12.72 -15.32
N PHE A 161 23.41 12.65 -14.07
CA PHE A 161 22.75 13.30 -12.95
C PHE A 161 23.58 14.56 -12.67
N ASN A 162 23.08 15.71 -13.14
CA ASN A 162 23.64 17.03 -12.85
C ASN A 162 23.47 17.41 -11.38
#